data_AF-A0A1V5PDN8-F1
#
_entry.id   AF-A0A1V5PDN8-F1
#
_cell.length_a   1.000
_cell.length_b   1.000
_cell.length_c   1.000
_cell.angle_alpha   90.00
_cell.angle_beta   90.00
_cell.angle_gamma   90.00
#
_symmetry.space_group_name_H-M   'P 1'
#
loop_
_entity.id
_entity.type
_entity.pdbx_description
1 polymer ?
#
loop_
_entity_poly.entity_id
_entity_poly.type
_entity_poly.pdbx_seq_one_letter_code
_entity_poly.pdbx_strand_id
1 'polypeptide(L)' 'MIEQTAGQLKTKLYKAKIRECTAIKEAQATQQSIYSYAPKSNATADYTALIDEILREE' A
#
# COMPACT_ATOMS: atom_id res chain seq x y z
N MET A 1 4.95 -18.25 -3.48
CA MET A 1 3.52 -18.61 -3.53
C MET A 1 2.69 -17.49 -4.15
N ILE A 2 2.75 -16.26 -3.63
CA ILE A 2 1.94 -15.14 -4.14
C ILE A 2 2.28 -14.71 -5.58
N GLU A 3 3.54 -14.82 -5.99
CA GLU A 3 3.98 -14.57 -7.38
C GLU A 3 3.36 -15.56 -8.37
N GLN A 4 3.30 -16.84 -7.98
CA GLN A 4 2.69 -17.88 -8.81
C GLN A 4 1.18 -17.64 -8.97
N THR A 5 0.50 -17.22 -7.90
CA THR A 5 -0.92 -16.88 -7.93
C THR A 5 -1.18 -15.68 -8.85
N ALA A 6 -0.37 -14.62 -8.77
CA ALA A 6 -0.47 -13.48 -9.68
C ALA A 6 -0.33 -13.91 -11.15
N GLY A 7 0.66 -14.77 -11.44
CA GLY A 7 0.84 -15.34 -12.78
C GLY A 7 -0.37 -16.12 -13.28
N GLN A 8 -1.00 -16.93 -12.42
CA GLN A 8 -2.22 -17.68 -12.77
C GLN A 8 -3.42 -16.76 -13.04
N LEU A 9 -3.55 -15.68 -12.28
CA LEU A 9 -4.62 -14.69 -12.43
C LEU A 9 -4.38 -13.71 -13.58
N LYS A 10 -3.24 -13.81 -14.28
CA LYS A 10 -2.78 -12.84 -15.28
C LYS A 10 -2.75 -11.41 -14.73
N THR A 11 -2.42 -11.29 -13.45
CA THR A 11 -2.25 -10.02 -12.76
C THR A 11 -0.78 -9.76 -12.47
N LYS A 12 -0.48 -8.52 -12.09
CA LYS A 12 0.84 -8.11 -11.66
C LYS A 12 0.94 -8.17 -10.14
N LEU A 13 2.10 -8.58 -9.65
CA LEU A 13 2.47 -8.42 -8.25
C LEU A 13 3.42 -7.22 -8.11
N TYR A 14 2.99 -6.20 -7.37
CA TYR A 14 3.84 -5.07 -6.99
C TYR A 14 4.90 -5.49 -5.97
N LYS A 15 6.06 -4.84 -6.03
CA LYS A 15 7.18 -5.05 -5.10
C LYS A 15 6.95 -4.34 -3.77
N ALA A 16 6.26 -3.20 -3.78
CA ALA A 16 5.87 -2.48 -2.60
C ALA A 16 4.97 -3.34 -1.70
N LYS A 17 5.25 -3.34 -0.41
CA LYS A 17 4.53 -4.10 0.61
C LYS A 17 3.93 -3.13 1.61
N ILE A 18 2.64 -3.28 1.89
CA ILE A 18 1.96 -2.52 2.93
C ILE A 18 1.96 -3.33 4.22
N ARG A 19 2.65 -2.84 5.25
CA ARG A 19 2.70 -3.53 6.55
C ARG A 19 1.40 -3.33 7.33
N GLU A 20 1.05 -4.30 8.19
CA GLU A 20 -0.07 -4.12 9.11
C GLU A 20 0.22 -2.99 10.09
N CYS A 21 -0.72 -2.06 10.23
CA CYS A 21 -0.54 -0.86 11.04
C CYS A 21 -1.86 -0.41 11.65
N THR A 22 -1.89 -0.15 12.96
CA THR A 22 -3.07 0.37 13.67
C THR A 22 -3.57 1.69 13.07
N ALA A 23 -2.64 2.57 12.67
CA ALA A 23 -2.98 3.86 12.07
C ALA A 23 -3.80 3.73 10.78
N ILE A 24 -3.68 2.64 10.01
CA ILE A 24 -4.53 2.39 8.83
C ILE A 24 -5.96 2.08 9.25
N LYS A 25 -6.13 1.27 10.30
CA LYS A 25 -7.47 0.92 10.84
C LYS A 25 -8.16 2.16 11.39
N GLU A 26 -7.43 3.03 12.09
CA GLU A 26 -7.95 4.28 12.65
C GLU A 26 -8.25 5.32 11.56
N ALA A 27 -7.36 5.47 10.56
CA ALA A 27 -7.60 6.34 9.41
C ALA A 27 -8.87 5.92 8.65
N GLN A 28 -9.09 4.62 8.45
CA GLN A 28 -10.31 4.10 7.85
C GLN A 28 -11.55 4.40 8.71
N ALA A 29 -11.48 4.18 10.02
CA ALA A 29 -12.58 4.45 10.95
C ALA A 29 -12.97 5.94 11.00
N THR A 30 -12.01 6.82 10.80
CA THR A 30 -12.21 8.28 10.75
C THR A 30 -12.45 8.83 9.35
N GLN A 31 -12.51 7.97 8.33
CA GLN A 31 -12.67 8.34 6.91
C GLN A 31 -11.62 9.34 6.41
N GLN A 32 -10.40 9.24 6.92
CA GLN A 32 -9.27 10.07 6.53
C GLN A 32 -8.26 9.27 5.72
N SER A 33 -7.58 9.94 4.78
CA SER A 33 -6.42 9.33 4.13
C SER A 33 -5.30 9.12 5.15
N ILE A 34 -4.44 8.12 4.94
CA ILE A 34 -3.30 7.89 5.83
C ILE A 34 -2.31 9.06 5.83
N TYR A 35 -2.24 9.80 4.72
CA TYR A 35 -1.42 11.02 4.59
C TYR A 35 -1.94 12.16 5.48
N SER A 36 -3.26 12.25 5.67
CA SER A 36 -3.88 13.24 6.54
C SER A 36 -3.87 12.80 8.01
N TYR A 37 -4.21 11.54 8.27
CA TYR A 37 -4.35 11.00 9.63
C TYR A 37 -3.00 10.82 10.33
N ALA A 38 -2.03 10.17 9.67
CA ALA A 38 -0.74 9.84 10.24
C ALA A 38 0.41 10.02 9.23
N PRO A 39 0.73 11.27 8.80
CA PRO A 39 1.70 11.55 7.74
C PRO A 39 3.11 10.97 7.98
N LYS A 40 3.50 10.77 9.24
CA LYS A 40 4.81 10.25 9.63
C LYS A 40 4.80 8.75 9.96
N SER A 41 3.69 8.06 9.71
CA SER A 41 3.57 6.62 9.95
C SER A 41 4.38 5.84 8.92
N ASN A 42 4.87 4.68 9.36
CA ASN A 42 5.45 3.68 8.47
C ASN A 42 4.50 3.25 7.34
N ALA A 43 3.20 3.19 7.61
CA ALA A 43 2.21 2.84 6.60
C ALA A 43 2.13 3.91 5.49
N THR A 44 2.32 5.19 5.85
CA THR A 44 2.37 6.29 4.87
C THR A 44 3.55 6.13 3.92
N ALA A 45 4.72 5.74 4.45
CA ALA A 45 5.89 5.45 3.63
C ALA A 45 5.64 4.26 2.69
N ASP A 46 4.97 3.20 3.17
CA ASP A 46 4.64 2.03 2.35
C ASP A 46 3.69 2.39 1.18
N TYR A 47 2.65 3.18 1.46
CA TYR A 47 1.74 3.65 0.41
C TYR A 47 2.42 4.61 -0.56
N THR A 48 3.35 5.43 -0.09
CA THR A 48 4.14 6.31 -0.98
C THR A 48 4.98 5.47 -1.92
N ALA A 49 5.66 4.44 -1.41
CA ALA A 49 6.45 3.53 -2.23
C ALA A 49 5.61 2.77 -3.27
N LEU A 50 4.38 2.37 -2.91
CA LEU A 50 3.45 1.75 -3.85
C LEU A 50 3.02 2.73 -4.95
N ILE A 51 2.69 3.98 -4.61
CA ILE A 51 2.30 5.00 -5.58
C ILE A 51 3.47 5.29 -6.53
N ASP A 52 4.68 5.44 -6.00
CA ASP A 52 5.89 5.64 -6.81
C ASP A 52 6.15 4.48 -7.77
N GLU A 53 5.89 3.24 -7.33
CA GLU A 53 6.00 2.06 -8.20
C GLU A 53 4.97 2.11 -9.33
N ILE A 54 3.70 2.41 -9.02
CA ILE A 54 2.63 2.51 -10.01
C ILE A 54 2.95 3.60 -11.04
N LEU A 55 3.35 4.79 -10.60
CA LEU A 55 3.61 5.95 -11.47
C LEU A 55 4.88 5.80 -12.33
N ARG A 56 5.84 4.98 -11.94
CA ARG A 56 7.05 4.71 -12.75
C ARG A 56 6.83 3.68 -13.86
N GLU A 57 5.74 2.93 -13.77
CA GLU A 57 5.43 1.83 -14.67
C GLU A 57 4.34 2.16 -15.70
N GLU A 58 3.72 3.34 -15.60
CA GLU A 58 2.94 3.99 -16.67
C GLU A 58 3.85 4.71 -17.67
#